data_AF-A0A059X2F3-F1
#
_entry.id   AF-A0A059X2F3-F1
#
_cell.length_a   1.000
_cell.length_b   1.000
_cell.length_c   1.000
_cell.angle_alpha   90.00
_cell.angle_beta   90.00
_cell.angle_gamma   90.00
#
_symmetry.space_group_name_H-M   'P 1'
#
loop_
_entity.id
_entity.type
_entity.pdbx_description
1 polymer ?
#
loop_
_entity_poly.entity_id
_entity_poly.type
_entity_poly.pdbx_seq_one_letter_code
_entity_poly.pdbx_strand_id
1 'polypeptide(L)'
;MHASRAPGFAKDMFSKLKRSLRLRRFALAVTLLTSISVACSPAPTVNDNSKPTAVVTPANPGGDNSPTFVDRRIGFSSPQKLQEHFDKHGAEFGNITIDEYLRQAQALRDRPLDPDILEITRADGVITRFDRKGGAFLAFNSDRIIRTFFKPNEGEAYFRRQARRG
;
A
#
# COMPACT_ATOMS: atom_id res chain seq x y z
N MET A 1 -68.78 4.60 -43.85
CA MET A 1 -68.58 6.06 -43.72
C MET A 1 -67.23 6.31 -43.09
N HIS A 2 -66.39 7.07 -43.81
CA HIS A 2 -65.17 7.78 -43.42
C HIS A 2 -63.95 7.06 -42.78
N ALA A 3 -62.86 7.16 -43.53
CA ALA A 3 -61.48 6.90 -43.17
C ALA A 3 -60.74 8.19 -42.72
N SER A 4 -59.62 8.03 -41.99
CA SER A 4 -58.35 8.82 -42.03
C SER A 4 -57.50 8.44 -40.80
N ARG A 5 -56.30 7.85 -40.87
CA ARG A 5 -54.98 8.36 -41.36
C ARG A 5 -54.58 9.63 -40.59
N ALA A 6 -53.55 9.63 -39.73
CA ALA A 6 -52.14 9.80 -40.10
C ALA A 6 -51.16 9.74 -38.86
N PRO A 7 -49.81 9.78 -39.07
CA PRO A 7 -48.78 9.12 -38.25
C PRO A 7 -47.62 10.04 -37.72
N GLY A 8 -46.58 9.42 -37.12
CA GLY A 8 -45.23 9.98 -36.90
C GLY A 8 -45.08 10.70 -35.55
N PHE A 9 -44.03 10.59 -34.75
CA PHE A 9 -42.56 10.67 -34.91
C PHE A 9 -41.99 10.12 -33.56
N ALA A 10 -40.84 9.49 -33.39
CA ALA A 10 -39.59 9.49 -34.13
C ALA A 10 -38.84 8.17 -33.87
N LYS A 11 -38.33 7.58 -34.94
CA LYS A 11 -37.11 6.77 -34.92
C LYS A 11 -36.00 7.74 -35.33
N ASP A 12 -34.92 7.82 -34.58
CA ASP A 12 -33.59 8.12 -35.09
C ASP A 12 -32.58 7.51 -34.12
N MET A 13 -31.91 6.40 -34.46
CA MET A 13 -30.86 6.25 -35.46
C MET A 13 -29.48 6.51 -34.84
N PHE A 14 -28.81 5.40 -34.55
CA PHE A 14 -27.38 5.16 -34.71
C PHE A 14 -26.48 6.39 -34.94
N SER A 15 -25.59 6.67 -33.99
CA SER A 15 -24.24 7.09 -34.35
C SER A 15 -23.20 6.24 -33.62
N LYS A 16 -22.67 5.30 -34.39
CA LYS A 16 -21.30 4.82 -34.23
C LYS A 16 -20.40 6.05 -34.20
N LEU A 17 -19.56 6.21 -33.18
CA LEU A 17 -18.29 6.89 -33.40
C LEU A 17 -17.13 5.99 -32.99
N LYS A 18 -16.43 5.57 -34.05
CA LYS A 18 -15.22 4.78 -34.02
C LYS A 18 -14.09 5.54 -33.31
N ARG A 19 -13.35 4.77 -32.51
CA ARG A 19 -11.91 4.80 -32.21
C ARG A 19 -11.13 6.01 -32.73
N SER A 20 -10.41 6.69 -31.84
CA SER A 20 -9.07 7.16 -32.17
C SER A 20 -8.10 6.85 -31.04
N LEU A 21 -7.17 5.97 -31.35
CA LEU A 21 -5.93 5.74 -30.62
C LEU A 21 -5.12 7.06 -30.71
N ARG A 22 -4.72 7.65 -29.59
CA ARG A 22 -3.66 8.66 -29.61
C ARG A 22 -2.53 8.19 -28.71
N LEU A 23 -1.67 7.38 -29.34
CA LEU A 23 -0.29 7.20 -28.91
C LEU A 23 0.40 8.56 -29.08
N ARG A 24 0.89 9.16 -28.00
CA ARG A 24 1.82 10.29 -28.08
C ARG A 24 3.14 9.87 -27.46
N ARG A 25 4.07 9.52 -28.34
CA ARG A 25 5.48 9.38 -28.06
C ARG A 25 6.23 10.62 -28.58
N PHE A 26 7.24 10.99 -27.81
CA PHE A 26 8.41 11.83 -28.11
C PHE A 26 8.23 13.32 -28.38
N ALA A 27 8.82 14.13 -27.48
CA ALA A 27 9.63 15.27 -27.88
C ALA A 27 10.95 15.23 -27.10
N LEU A 28 12.03 15.16 -27.88
CA LEU A 28 13.43 15.26 -27.54
C LEU A 28 13.76 16.73 -27.19
N ALA A 29 14.50 16.98 -26.13
CA ALA A 29 15.20 18.25 -25.95
C ALA A 29 16.63 17.98 -25.48
N VAL A 30 17.57 18.26 -26.39
CA VAL A 30 19.02 18.22 -26.24
C VAL A 30 19.49 19.66 -26.05
N THR A 31 20.21 19.94 -24.96
CA THR A 31 21.20 21.03 -24.81
C THR A 31 22.01 20.72 -23.54
N LEU A 32 23.22 20.14 -23.62
CA LEU A 32 24.56 20.68 -23.91
C LEU A 32 25.37 20.97 -22.63
N LEU A 33 26.47 20.20 -22.51
CA LEU A 33 27.71 20.32 -21.73
C LEU A 33 27.83 21.33 -20.58
N THR A 34 28.13 20.79 -19.40
CA THR A 34 29.25 21.27 -18.59
C THR A 34 30.07 20.09 -18.07
N SER A 35 31.37 20.12 -18.37
CA SER A 35 32.40 19.18 -17.98
C SER A 35 32.74 19.37 -16.50
N ILE A 36 32.58 18.34 -15.67
CA ILE A 36 33.15 18.32 -14.31
C ILE A 36 33.98 17.05 -14.17
N SER A 37 35.28 17.25 -13.95
CA SER A 37 36.31 16.25 -13.80
C SER A 37 35.99 15.23 -12.71
N VAL A 38 35.93 13.95 -13.06
CA VAL A 38 35.97 12.86 -12.07
C VAL A 38 37.44 12.57 -11.80
N ALA A 39 37.94 13.10 -10.68
CA ALA A 39 39.20 12.65 -10.11
C ALA A 39 39.00 11.23 -9.54
N CYS A 40 39.77 10.29 -10.10
CA CYS A 40 39.92 8.94 -9.59
C CYS A 40 40.50 8.99 -8.17
N SER A 41 39.88 8.30 -7.22
CA SER A 41 40.53 7.90 -5.97
C SER A 41 40.08 6.49 -5.61
N PRO A 42 41.02 5.53 -5.43
CA PRO A 42 40.68 4.20 -4.97
C PRO A 42 40.33 4.24 -3.47
N ALA A 43 39.19 3.67 -3.11
CA ALA A 43 38.82 3.44 -1.71
C ALA A 43 39.70 2.33 -1.12
N PRO A 44 40.25 2.50 0.10
CA PRO A 44 40.87 1.40 0.83
C PRO A 44 39.79 0.42 1.33
N THR A 45 39.98 -0.85 1.01
CA THR A 45 39.26 -1.97 1.60
C THR A 45 39.70 -2.13 3.06
N VAL A 46 38.92 -1.61 3.99
CA VAL A 46 38.97 -2.01 5.40
C VAL A 46 38.01 -3.17 5.61
N ASN A 47 38.58 -4.38 5.60
CA ASN A 47 38.00 -5.56 6.23
C ASN A 47 38.13 -5.40 7.74
N ASP A 48 37.03 -5.10 8.43
CA ASP A 48 36.95 -5.25 9.88
C ASP A 48 35.83 -6.23 10.23
N ASN A 49 36.23 -7.49 10.44
CA ASN A 49 35.48 -8.45 11.23
C ASN A 49 35.54 -8.00 12.70
N SER A 50 34.67 -7.07 13.08
CA SER A 50 34.47 -6.68 14.48
C SER A 50 33.00 -6.83 14.85
N LYS A 51 32.69 -7.94 15.52
CA LYS A 51 31.51 -8.13 16.38
C LYS A 51 31.43 -6.98 17.39
N PRO A 52 30.38 -6.16 17.41
CA PRO A 52 30.19 -5.21 18.51
C PRO A 52 29.36 -5.87 19.61
N THR A 53 30.02 -6.19 20.71
CA THR A 53 29.37 -6.36 22.02
C THR A 53 29.44 -4.99 22.70
N ALA A 54 28.30 -4.35 22.91
CA ALA A 54 28.10 -3.21 23.81
C ALA A 54 26.58 -3.12 24.04
N VAL A 55 26.01 -3.68 25.11
CA VAL A 55 25.87 -3.02 26.42
C VAL A 55 25.77 -1.50 26.30
N VAL A 56 24.54 -1.02 26.10
CA VAL A 56 24.13 0.30 26.58
C VAL A 56 22.80 0.13 27.31
N THR A 57 22.86 0.26 28.63
CA THR A 57 21.69 0.50 29.47
C THR A 57 21.42 2.00 29.47
N PRO A 58 20.20 2.47 29.14
CA PRO A 58 19.71 3.74 29.64
C PRO A 58 18.84 3.49 30.87
N ALA A 59 19.25 4.04 32.00
CA ALA A 59 18.38 4.18 33.16
C ALA A 59 17.29 5.23 32.87
N ASN A 60 16.02 4.89 33.07
CA ASN A 60 14.93 5.85 33.23
C ASN A 60 14.06 5.41 34.43
N PRO A 61 13.77 6.27 35.42
CA PRO A 61 12.99 5.90 36.58
C PRO A 61 11.48 6.10 36.34
N GLY A 62 10.70 5.07 36.68
CA GLY A 62 9.27 5.20 37.01
C GLY A 62 8.30 5.18 35.82
N GLY A 63 7.62 4.04 35.65
CA GLY A 63 6.45 3.89 34.78
C GLY A 63 6.43 2.55 34.05
N ASP A 64 6.11 1.47 34.78
CA ASP A 64 5.51 0.23 34.25
C ASP A 64 5.93 -0.24 32.84
N ASN A 65 7.23 -0.49 32.68
CA ASN A 65 7.82 -1.13 31.51
C ASN A 65 7.57 -2.65 31.50
N SER A 66 6.38 -3.10 31.06
CA SER A 66 6.28 -4.42 30.44
C SER A 66 6.47 -4.25 28.93
N PRO A 67 7.54 -4.78 28.32
CA PRO A 67 7.62 -4.81 26.87
C PRO A 67 6.40 -5.60 26.38
N THR A 68 5.47 -4.92 25.71
CA THR A 68 4.42 -5.57 24.94
C THR A 68 5.12 -6.32 23.82
N PHE A 69 5.50 -7.56 24.08
CA PHE A 69 6.14 -8.43 23.10
C PHE A 69 5.23 -8.54 21.89
N VAL A 70 5.64 -7.92 20.79
CA VAL A 70 4.98 -8.08 19.50
C VAL A 70 5.29 -9.49 19.03
N ASP A 71 4.26 -10.33 18.90
CA ASP A 71 4.47 -11.66 18.34
C ASP A 71 4.75 -11.56 16.84
N ARG A 72 6.03 -11.48 16.49
CA ARG A 72 6.52 -11.46 15.11
C ARG A 72 6.25 -12.75 14.34
N ARG A 73 5.79 -13.83 15.00
CA ARG A 73 5.38 -15.08 14.33
C ARG A 73 4.03 -14.94 13.62
N ILE A 74 3.20 -13.97 14.02
CA ILE A 74 1.84 -13.81 13.50
C ILE A 74 1.71 -12.46 12.78
N GLY A 75 2.37 -12.32 11.64
CA GLY A 75 2.44 -11.06 10.89
C GLY A 75 2.65 -11.29 9.41
N PHE A 76 3.70 -10.69 8.85
CA PHE A 76 4.15 -10.97 7.49
C PHE A 76 4.77 -12.38 7.42
N SER A 77 4.84 -12.93 6.20
CA SER A 77 5.35 -14.29 5.97
C SER A 77 6.83 -14.48 6.34
N SER A 78 7.60 -13.39 6.47
CA SER A 78 8.97 -13.41 6.96
C SER A 78 9.39 -12.04 7.51
N PRO A 79 10.44 -11.97 8.35
CA PRO A 79 11.02 -10.70 8.80
C PRO A 79 11.49 -9.82 7.64
N GLN A 80 12.05 -10.42 6.58
CA GLN A 80 12.44 -9.71 5.37
C GLN A 80 11.24 -9.04 4.69
N LYS A 81 10.09 -9.74 4.60
CA LYS A 81 8.88 -9.18 4.01
C LYS A 81 8.30 -8.03 4.84
N LEU A 82 8.36 -8.13 6.17
CA LEU A 82 8.02 -7.03 7.06
C LEU A 82 8.93 -5.82 6.81
N GLN A 83 10.25 -6.02 6.73
CA GLN A 83 11.20 -4.94 6.45
C GLN A 83 10.93 -4.29 5.08
N GLU A 84 10.80 -5.08 4.02
CA GLU A 84 10.50 -4.58 2.67
C GLU A 84 9.20 -3.75 2.63
N HIS A 85 8.19 -4.12 3.40
CA HIS A 85 6.94 -3.36 3.50
C HIS A 85 7.10 -2.09 4.33
N PHE A 86 7.81 -2.17 5.45
CA PHE A 86 8.09 -1.02 6.30
C PHE A 86 8.91 0.05 5.57
N ASP A 87 9.93 -0.34 4.80
CA ASP A 87 10.74 0.60 4.02
C ASP A 87 9.91 1.37 2.97
N LYS A 88 8.86 0.73 2.44
CA LYS A 88 7.98 1.33 1.42
C LYS A 88 6.86 2.17 2.02
N HIS A 89 6.26 1.72 3.12
CA HIS A 89 4.98 2.22 3.62
C HIS A 89 5.03 2.75 5.06
N GLY A 90 6.10 2.47 5.81
CA GLY A 90 6.20 2.85 7.23
C GLY A 90 6.02 4.35 7.47
N ALA A 91 6.59 5.18 6.59
CA ALA A 91 6.46 6.64 6.66
C ALA A 91 5.01 7.15 6.52
N GLU A 92 4.12 6.39 5.89
CA GLU A 92 2.69 6.73 5.76
C GLU A 92 1.96 6.73 7.12
N PHE A 93 2.57 6.11 8.13
CA PHE A 93 2.06 6.01 9.50
C PHE A 93 2.80 6.94 10.47
N GLY A 94 3.64 7.84 9.95
CA GLY A 94 4.43 8.78 10.73
C GLY A 94 5.82 8.25 11.08
N ASN A 95 6.46 8.89 12.07
CA ASN A 95 7.77 8.46 12.57
C ASN A 95 7.59 7.31 13.57
N ILE A 96 7.36 6.11 13.05
CA ILE A 96 7.15 4.89 13.84
C ILE A 96 8.26 3.87 13.59
N THR A 97 8.45 2.99 14.55
CA THR A 97 9.31 1.81 14.44
C THR A 97 8.65 0.70 13.61
N ILE A 98 9.46 -0.23 13.13
CA ILE A 98 8.97 -1.43 12.41
C ILE A 98 8.04 -2.30 13.28
N ASP A 99 8.26 -2.33 14.59
CA ASP A 99 7.41 -3.08 15.53
C ASP A 99 6.07 -2.39 15.76
N GLU A 100 6.04 -1.06 15.82
CA GLU A 100 4.79 -0.30 15.85
C GLU A 100 3.98 -0.48 14.57
N TYR A 101 4.66 -0.49 13.42
CA TYR A 101 4.03 -0.76 12.13
C TYR A 101 3.39 -2.16 12.10
N LEU A 102 4.13 -3.18 12.54
CA LEU A 102 3.58 -4.54 12.65
C LEU A 102 2.41 -4.60 13.63
N ARG A 103 2.52 -3.96 14.81
CA ARG A 103 1.42 -3.90 15.79
C ARG A 103 0.17 -3.27 15.21
N GLN A 104 0.29 -2.17 14.46
CA GLN A 104 -0.86 -1.52 13.83
C GLN A 104 -1.52 -2.42 12.78
N ALA A 105 -0.71 -3.13 11.97
CA ALA A 105 -1.23 -4.08 10.99
C ALA A 105 -1.98 -5.24 11.68
N GLN A 106 -1.41 -5.81 12.74
CA GLN A 106 -2.04 -6.86 13.55
C GLN A 106 -3.31 -6.36 14.24
N ALA A 107 -3.28 -5.15 14.81
CA ALA A 107 -4.43 -4.55 15.44
C ALA A 107 -5.59 -4.38 14.45
N LEU A 108 -5.34 -3.90 13.23
CA LEU A 108 -6.38 -3.80 12.20
C LEU A 108 -6.90 -5.19 11.75
N ARG A 109 -6.02 -6.19 11.70
CA ARG A 109 -6.40 -7.57 11.38
C ARG A 109 -7.32 -8.18 12.43
N ASP A 110 -7.06 -7.89 13.70
CA ASP A 110 -7.72 -8.55 14.83
C ASP A 110 -8.86 -7.72 15.43
N ARG A 111 -9.00 -6.44 15.01
CA ARG A 111 -10.08 -5.55 15.44
C ARG A 111 -11.46 -6.16 15.10
N PRO A 112 -12.44 -6.12 16.03
CA PRO A 112 -13.82 -6.46 15.70
C PRO A 112 -14.37 -5.58 14.57
N LEU A 113 -15.29 -6.10 13.77
CA LEU A 113 -15.97 -5.27 12.77
C LEU A 113 -16.84 -4.22 13.47
N ASP A 114 -16.72 -3.00 12.99
CA ASP A 114 -17.50 -1.85 13.44
C ASP A 114 -17.77 -0.93 12.22
N PRO A 115 -18.59 0.13 12.35
CA PRO A 115 -18.92 1.00 11.22
C PRO A 115 -17.72 1.67 10.53
N ASP A 116 -16.57 1.77 11.21
CA ASP A 116 -15.34 2.36 10.67
C ASP A 116 -14.46 1.31 9.96
N ILE A 117 -14.71 0.01 10.17
CA ILE A 117 -13.94 -1.07 9.53
C ILE A 117 -14.75 -1.70 8.40
N LEU A 118 -14.28 -1.51 7.18
CA LEU A 118 -14.76 -2.27 6.04
C LEU A 118 -14.00 -3.58 5.91
N GLU A 119 -14.70 -4.65 5.55
CA GLU A 119 -14.10 -5.95 5.27
C GLU A 119 -14.73 -6.59 4.03
N ILE A 120 -13.89 -7.25 3.23
CA ILE A 120 -14.30 -8.14 2.15
C ILE A 120 -13.45 -9.39 2.18
N THR A 121 -14.09 -10.55 2.05
CA THR A 121 -13.44 -11.83 1.83
C THR A 121 -13.62 -12.24 0.38
N ARG A 122 -12.52 -12.49 -0.33
CA ARG A 122 -12.53 -12.95 -1.74
C ARG A 122 -12.67 -14.47 -1.83
N ALA A 123 -13.01 -14.97 -3.02
CA ALA A 123 -13.18 -16.40 -3.27
C ALA A 123 -11.90 -17.23 -3.03
N ASP A 124 -10.71 -16.62 -3.15
CA ASP A 124 -9.41 -17.24 -2.85
C ASP A 124 -9.06 -17.22 -1.34
N GLY A 125 -10.00 -16.82 -0.48
CA GLY A 125 -9.83 -16.80 0.98
C GLY A 125 -9.02 -15.62 1.51
N VAL A 126 -8.63 -14.67 0.66
CA VAL A 126 -7.97 -13.44 1.12
C VAL A 126 -9.00 -12.48 1.67
N ILE A 127 -8.73 -12.01 2.89
CA ILE A 127 -9.53 -11.04 3.62
C ILE A 127 -8.84 -9.69 3.47
N THR A 128 -9.62 -8.67 3.12
CA THR A 128 -9.16 -7.29 2.97
C THR A 128 -9.95 -6.40 3.90
N ARG A 129 -9.27 -5.54 4.65
CA ARG A 129 -9.86 -4.56 5.54
C ARG A 129 -9.44 -3.14 5.20
N PHE A 130 -10.32 -2.18 5.50
CA PHE A 130 -10.02 -0.76 5.43
C PHE A 130 -10.56 -0.04 6.66
N ASP A 131 -9.67 0.67 7.36
CA ASP A 131 -10.02 1.56 8.46
C ASP A 131 -10.35 2.96 7.92
N ARG A 132 -11.62 3.34 8.03
CA ARG A 132 -12.13 4.65 7.57
C ARG A 132 -11.56 5.81 8.34
N LYS A 133 -11.21 5.62 9.62
CA LYS A 133 -10.65 6.70 10.47
C LYS A 133 -9.16 6.86 10.23
N GLY A 134 -8.41 5.76 10.28
CA GLY A 134 -6.96 5.76 10.09
C GLY A 134 -6.52 5.84 8.63
N GLY A 135 -7.42 5.58 7.68
CA GLY A 135 -7.13 5.50 6.25
C GLY A 135 -6.30 4.28 5.86
N ALA A 136 -6.17 3.29 6.75
CA ALA A 136 -5.27 2.15 6.57
C ALA A 136 -5.96 1.00 5.84
N PHE A 137 -5.29 0.45 4.85
CA PHE A 137 -5.67 -0.73 4.09
C PHE A 137 -4.82 -1.92 4.51
N LEU A 138 -5.45 -3.07 4.68
CA LEU A 138 -4.80 -4.33 5.05
C LEU A 138 -5.35 -5.46 4.18
N ALA A 139 -4.48 -6.36 3.71
CA ALA A 139 -4.91 -7.65 3.18
C ALA A 139 -4.13 -8.79 3.83
N PHE A 140 -4.83 -9.87 4.17
CA PHE A 140 -4.28 -11.04 4.83
C PHE A 140 -4.98 -12.32 4.35
N ASN A 141 -4.28 -13.44 4.45
CA ASN A 141 -4.81 -14.75 4.13
C ASN A 141 -5.67 -15.29 5.30
N SER A 142 -6.43 -16.35 5.07
CA SER A 142 -7.23 -17.04 6.09
C SER A 142 -6.40 -17.59 7.26
N ASP A 143 -5.12 -17.89 7.03
CA ASP A 143 -4.12 -18.29 8.04
C ASP A 143 -3.55 -17.11 8.84
N ARG A 144 -4.09 -15.90 8.64
CA ARG A 144 -3.71 -14.63 9.28
C ARG A 144 -2.36 -14.05 8.84
N ILE A 145 -1.72 -14.61 7.81
CA ILE A 145 -0.51 -14.03 7.23
C ILE A 145 -0.84 -12.75 6.48
N ILE A 146 -0.18 -11.66 6.88
CA ILE A 146 -0.32 -10.32 6.30
C ILE A 146 0.39 -10.30 4.95
N ARG A 147 -0.33 -9.88 3.91
CA ARG A 147 0.19 -9.69 2.55
C ARG A 147 0.62 -8.26 2.28
N THR A 148 -0.11 -7.29 2.84
CA THR A 148 0.17 -5.86 2.68
C THR A 148 -0.53 -5.04 3.76
N PHE A 149 0.06 -3.90 4.12
CA PHE A 149 -0.49 -2.90 5.02
C PHE A 149 0.02 -1.51 4.63
N PHE A 150 -0.86 -0.56 4.32
CA PHE A 150 -0.46 0.78 3.86
C PHE A 150 -1.65 1.76 3.88
N LYS A 151 -1.43 3.05 3.65
CA LYS A 151 -2.48 4.07 3.48
C LYS A 151 -2.63 4.46 2.00
N PRO A 152 -3.64 3.96 1.28
CA PRO A 152 -3.86 4.37 -0.10
C PRO A 152 -4.28 5.85 -0.17
N ASN A 153 -3.70 6.60 -1.13
CA ASN A 153 -4.08 7.99 -1.40
C ASN A 153 -5.57 8.17 -1.74
N GLU A 154 -6.17 7.18 -2.39
CA GLU A 154 -7.61 7.19 -2.73
C GLU A 154 -8.52 6.71 -1.59
N GLY A 155 -7.95 6.33 -0.43
CA GLY A 155 -8.71 5.88 0.75
C GLY A 155 -9.71 4.76 0.44
N GLU A 156 -10.96 4.94 0.85
CA GLU A 156 -12.04 3.96 0.65
C GLU A 156 -12.25 3.64 -0.84
N ALA A 157 -12.02 4.58 -1.76
CA ALA A 157 -12.18 4.32 -3.20
C ALA A 157 -11.19 3.25 -3.71
N TYR A 158 -9.98 3.20 -3.16
CA TYR A 158 -9.03 2.12 -3.44
C TYR A 158 -9.58 0.77 -2.96
N PHE A 159 -10.09 0.72 -1.73
CA PHE A 159 -10.70 -0.49 -1.16
C PHE A 159 -11.85 -1.00 -2.05
N ARG A 160 -12.76 -0.11 -2.47
CA ARG A 160 -13.89 -0.46 -3.37
C ARG A 160 -13.44 -0.93 -4.74
N ARG A 161 -12.28 -0.50 -5.24
CA ARG A 161 -11.69 -1.03 -6.47
C ARG A 161 -11.09 -2.42 -6.27
N GLN A 162 -10.36 -2.64 -5.17
CA GLN A 162 -9.82 -3.98 -4.86
C GLN A 162 -10.93 -5.00 -4.61
N ALA A 163 -12.05 -4.59 -4.01
CA ALA A 163 -13.26 -5.38 -3.82
C ALA A 163 -13.78 -6.03 -5.12
N ARG A 164 -13.60 -5.37 -6.26
CA ARG A 164 -14.10 -5.80 -7.58
C ARG A 164 -13.09 -6.67 -8.33
N ARG A 165 -11.90 -6.89 -7.76
CA ARG A 165 -10.88 -7.77 -8.31
C ARG A 165 -11.11 -9.17 -7.72
N GLY A 166 -12.05 -9.89 -8.30
CA GLY A 166 -12.46 -11.23 -7.91
C GLY A 166 -13.31 -11.83 -9.00
#